data_AF-A0A8J6VSA0-F1
#
_entry.id   AF-A0A8J6VSA0-F1
#
_cell.length_a   1.000
_cell.length_b   1.000
_cell.length_c   1.000
_cell.angle_alpha   90.00
_cell.angle_beta   90.00
_cell.angle_gamma   90.00
#
_symmetry.space_group_name_H-M   'P 1'
#
loop_
_entity.id
_entity.type
_entity.pdbx_description
1 polymer ?
#
loop_
_entity_poly.entity_id
_entity_poly.type
_entity_poly.pdbx_seq_one_letter_code
_entity_poly.pdbx_strand_id
1 'polypeptide(L)'
;MKSNSKRGRNYKNAEATLHRAFQQWLQGKGLRDISTLFSIPSTTLSYSFRRLYGRDYKALKNTNGILPIIQEHLANPKLSSSQRRSIEQWKDTQLKEILLNDLNNKTTRLLTAKEENQLTFKETSHTDKDWRDVL
;
A
#
# COMPACT_ATOMS: atom_id res chain seq x y z
N MET A 1 25.99 -18.32 38.75
CA MET A 1 24.73 -18.28 37.97
C MET A 1 24.68 -16.97 37.17
N LYS A 2 24.88 -17.01 35.84
CA LYS A 2 24.65 -15.84 34.96
C LYS A 2 23.62 -16.25 33.90
N SER A 3 22.38 -15.83 34.11
CA SER A 3 21.24 -16.24 33.30
C SER A 3 21.12 -15.43 32.00
N ASN A 4 20.76 -16.14 30.92
CA ASN A 4 19.95 -15.73 29.77
C ASN A 4 19.81 -14.22 29.47
N SER A 5 20.69 -13.64 28.64
CA SER A 5 20.39 -12.35 27.96
C SER A 5 20.46 -12.38 26.41
N LYS A 6 20.85 -13.51 25.81
CA LYS A 6 20.91 -13.65 24.34
C LYS A 6 19.55 -13.91 23.68
N ARG A 7 18.62 -14.60 24.38
CA ARG A 7 17.29 -14.92 23.83
C ARG A 7 16.44 -13.66 23.60
N GLY A 8 16.36 -12.75 24.58
CA GLY A 8 15.54 -11.53 24.47
C GLY A 8 15.99 -10.54 23.38
N ARG A 9 17.26 -10.57 22.96
CA ARG A 9 17.80 -9.66 21.94
C ARG A 9 17.40 -10.06 20.51
N ASN A 10 17.33 -11.37 20.24
CA ASN A 10 16.90 -11.88 18.93
C ASN A 10 15.39 -11.68 18.68
N TYR A 11 14.55 -11.79 19.71
CA TYR A 11 13.10 -11.58 19.56
C TYR A 11 12.76 -10.12 19.24
N LYS A 12 13.39 -9.14 19.89
CA LYS A 12 13.18 -7.72 19.58
C LYS A 12 13.54 -7.37 18.14
N ASN A 13 14.61 -7.95 17.62
CA ASN A 13 15.03 -7.74 16.23
C ASN A 13 14.06 -8.39 15.22
N ALA A 14 13.53 -9.57 15.55
CA ALA A 14 12.54 -10.24 14.72
C ALA A 14 11.22 -9.46 14.68
N GLU A 15 10.76 -8.95 15.82
CA GLU A 15 9.54 -8.15 15.90
C GLU A 15 9.68 -6.79 15.19
N ALA A 16 10.80 -6.10 15.35
CA ALA A 16 11.09 -4.87 14.60
C ALA A 16 11.12 -5.11 13.08
N THR A 17 11.68 -6.24 12.65
CA THR A 17 11.70 -6.66 11.24
C THR A 17 10.28 -6.92 10.73
N LEU A 18 9.45 -7.63 11.52
CA LEU A 18 8.05 -7.88 11.18
C LEU A 18 7.23 -6.59 11.11
N HIS A 19 7.48 -5.63 12.00
CA HIS A 19 6.85 -4.31 11.94
C HIS A 19 7.22 -3.56 10.65
N ARG A 20 8.49 -3.55 10.26
CA ARG A 20 8.93 -2.93 9.00
C ARG A 20 8.31 -3.63 7.79
N ALA A 21 8.26 -4.96 7.79
CA ALA A 21 7.59 -5.74 6.76
C ALA A 21 6.09 -5.40 6.68
N PHE A 22 5.44 -5.20 7.82
CA PHE A 22 4.04 -4.79 7.85
C PHE A 22 3.82 -3.35 7.35
N GLN A 23 4.72 -2.42 7.64
CA GLN A 23 4.67 -1.07 7.06
C GLN A 23 4.75 -1.11 5.52
N GLN A 24 5.53 -2.03 4.96
CA GLN A 24 5.59 -2.24 3.51
C GLN A 24 4.28 -2.82 2.95
N TRP A 25 3.60 -3.67 3.71
CA TRP A 25 2.26 -4.17 3.37
C TRP A 25 1.22 -3.04 3.32
N LEU A 26 1.20 -2.18 4.34
CA LEU A 26 0.31 -1.02 4.41
C LEU A 26 0.56 -0.05 3.24
N GLN A 27 1.80 0.06 2.78
CA GLN A 27 2.18 0.88 1.63
C GLN A 27 1.75 0.33 0.27
N GLY A 28 1.08 -0.83 0.20
CA GLY A 28 0.62 -1.38 -1.08
C GLY A 28 1.36 -2.63 -1.55
N LYS A 29 2.53 -2.98 -0.99
CA LYS A 29 3.30 -4.13 -1.47
C LYS A 29 2.59 -5.46 -1.22
N GLY A 30 2.80 -6.43 -2.10
CA GLY A 30 2.30 -7.79 -1.94
C GLY A 30 3.15 -8.60 -0.95
N LEU A 31 2.59 -9.68 -0.40
CA LEU A 31 3.36 -10.59 0.47
C LEU A 31 4.57 -11.21 -0.25
N ARG A 32 4.49 -11.39 -1.58
CA ARG A 32 5.59 -11.89 -2.40
C ARG A 32 6.75 -10.89 -2.46
N ASP A 33 6.45 -9.61 -2.70
CA ASP A 33 7.48 -8.56 -2.76
C ASP A 33 8.17 -8.38 -1.40
N ILE A 34 7.38 -8.39 -0.33
CA ILE A 34 7.88 -8.29 1.05
C ILE A 34 8.70 -9.54 1.38
N SER A 35 8.28 -10.71 0.91
CA SER A 35 9.01 -11.96 1.12
C SER A 35 10.43 -11.88 0.56
N THR A 36 10.59 -11.36 -0.65
CA THR A 36 11.89 -11.13 -1.27
C THR A 36 12.70 -10.05 -0.53
N LEU A 37 12.06 -8.95 -0.14
CA LEU A 37 12.75 -7.80 0.49
C LEU A 37 13.33 -8.14 1.87
N PHE A 38 12.63 -8.96 2.65
CA PHE A 38 13.03 -9.31 4.03
C PHE A 38 13.59 -10.72 4.17
N SER A 39 13.63 -11.51 3.09
CA SER A 39 14.01 -12.93 3.10
C SER A 39 13.17 -13.76 4.09
N ILE A 40 11.87 -13.48 4.18
CA ILE A 40 10.92 -14.20 5.03
C ILE A 40 9.85 -14.85 4.13
N PRO A 41 9.57 -16.15 4.24
CA PRO A 41 8.53 -16.78 3.43
C PRO A 41 7.16 -16.09 3.56
N SER A 42 6.43 -15.97 2.45
CA SER A 42 5.12 -15.32 2.41
C SER A 42 4.09 -15.97 3.35
N THR A 43 4.16 -17.30 3.54
CA THR A 43 3.35 -18.05 4.50
C THR A 43 3.67 -17.63 5.94
N THR A 44 4.94 -17.50 6.28
CA THR A 44 5.42 -17.03 7.59
C THR A 44 5.02 -15.57 7.84
N LEU A 45 5.11 -14.70 6.83
CA LEU A 45 4.64 -13.31 6.92
C LEU A 45 3.14 -13.25 7.18
N SER A 46 2.33 -13.99 6.41
CA SER A 46 0.88 -14.08 6.59
C SER A 46 0.50 -14.54 8.00
N TYR A 47 1.13 -15.62 8.49
CA TYR A 47 0.91 -16.11 9.85
C TYR A 47 1.31 -15.08 10.92
N SER A 48 2.47 -14.44 10.74
CA SER A 48 3.00 -13.46 11.69
C SER A 48 2.14 -12.20 11.74
N PHE A 49 1.70 -11.69 10.59
CA PHE A 49 0.80 -10.54 10.51
C PHE A 49 -0.56 -10.84 11.13
N ARG A 50 -1.12 -12.02 10.84
CA ARG A 50 -2.36 -12.49 11.47
C ARG A 50 -2.24 -12.54 13.00
N ARG A 51 -1.09 -12.97 13.51
CA ARG A 51 -0.85 -13.07 14.96
C ARG A 51 -0.67 -11.70 15.61
N LEU A 52 0.03 -10.77 14.96
CA LEU A 52 0.39 -9.46 15.53
C LEU A 52 -0.67 -8.38 15.33
N TYR A 53 -1.36 -8.37 14.18
CA TYR A 53 -2.29 -7.31 13.77
C TYR A 53 -3.73 -7.80 13.62
N GLY A 54 -4.01 -9.05 13.96
CA GLY A 54 -5.34 -9.66 13.91
C GLY A 54 -5.65 -10.39 12.61
N ARG A 55 -6.74 -11.18 12.63
CA ARG A 55 -7.16 -12.02 11.49
C ARG A 55 -7.46 -11.21 10.23
N ASP A 56 -7.99 -10.01 10.41
CA ASP A 56 -8.40 -9.12 9.32
C ASP A 56 -7.33 -8.10 8.94
N TYR A 57 -6.04 -8.39 9.19
CA TYR A 57 -4.94 -7.49 8.84
C TYR A 57 -4.93 -7.07 7.35
N LYS A 58 -5.54 -7.88 6.48
CA LYS A 58 -5.69 -7.56 5.06
C LYS A 58 -6.57 -6.32 4.83
N ALA A 59 -7.60 -6.12 5.65
CA ALA A 59 -8.48 -4.95 5.61
C ALA A 59 -7.80 -3.67 6.17
N LEU A 60 -6.62 -3.80 6.77
CA LEU A 60 -5.82 -2.63 7.20
C LEU A 60 -5.08 -1.99 6.04
N LYS A 61 -4.95 -2.68 4.90
CA LYS A 61 -4.40 -2.12 3.67
C LYS A 61 -5.49 -1.28 3.01
N ASN A 62 -5.39 0.05 3.11
CA ASN A 62 -6.34 0.92 2.45
C ASN A 62 -6.06 0.96 0.94
N THR A 63 -6.93 0.36 0.14
CA THR A 63 -6.90 0.41 -1.32
C THR A 63 -7.68 1.58 -1.90
N ASN A 64 -8.36 2.35 -1.05
CA ASN A 64 -9.24 3.46 -1.41
C ASN A 64 -8.61 4.82 -1.07
N GLY A 65 -7.41 4.82 -0.49
CA GLY A 65 -6.70 5.99 -0.01
C GLY A 65 -5.81 6.64 -1.08
N ILE A 66 -4.90 7.51 -0.63
CA ILE A 66 -4.03 8.28 -1.53
C ILE A 66 -2.88 7.45 -2.10
N LEU A 67 -2.47 6.38 -1.44
CA LEU A 67 -1.36 5.53 -1.88
C LEU A 67 -1.54 4.92 -3.28
N PRO A 68 -2.69 4.32 -3.63
CA PRO A 68 -2.98 3.89 -5.00
C PRO A 68 -2.79 4.98 -6.06
N ILE A 69 -3.20 6.22 -5.76
CA ILE A 69 -3.07 7.36 -6.69
C ILE A 69 -1.59 7.71 -6.89
N ILE A 70 -0.82 7.80 -5.81
CA ILE A 70 0.62 8.08 -5.88
C ILE A 70 1.33 6.98 -6.68
N GLN A 71 0.93 5.71 -6.50
CA GLN A 71 1.49 4.59 -7.26
C GLN A 71 1.15 4.65 -8.74
N GLU A 72 -0.07 5.01 -9.11
CA GLU A 72 -0.46 5.21 -10.51
C GLU A 72 0.39 6.33 -11.15
N HIS A 73 0.55 7.45 -10.44
CA HIS A 73 1.40 8.54 -10.90
C HIS A 73 2.84 8.09 -11.09
N LEU A 74 3.43 7.38 -10.12
CA LEU A 74 4.79 6.85 -10.23
C LEU A 74 4.94 5.81 -11.35
N ALA A 75 3.87 5.11 -11.73
CA ALA A 75 3.89 4.18 -12.86
C ALA A 75 3.86 4.88 -14.23
N ASN A 76 3.56 6.18 -14.29
CA ASN A 76 3.45 6.92 -15.54
C ASN A 76 4.81 6.97 -16.29
N PRO A 77 4.88 6.44 -17.53
CA PRO A 77 6.13 6.43 -18.31
C PRO A 77 6.58 7.82 -18.75
N LYS A 78 5.69 8.82 -18.71
CA LYS A 78 6.02 10.22 -19.06
C LYS A 78 6.82 10.94 -17.97
N LEU A 79 6.90 10.39 -16.76
CA LEU A 79 7.69 10.98 -15.68
C LEU A 79 9.19 10.76 -15.91
N SER A 80 9.95 11.84 -15.85
CA SER A 80 11.41 11.75 -15.80
C SER A 80 11.89 11.08 -14.50
N SER A 81 13.09 10.50 -14.54
CA SER A 81 13.72 9.89 -13.36
C SER A 81 13.88 10.87 -12.19
N SER A 82 14.15 12.14 -12.48
CA SER A 82 14.25 13.19 -11.45
C SER A 82 12.91 13.45 -10.77
N GLN A 83 11.84 13.63 -11.55
CA GLN A 83 10.49 13.82 -11.00
C GLN A 83 10.03 12.62 -10.18
N ARG A 84 10.28 11.41 -10.68
CA ARG A 84 9.96 10.16 -9.97
C ARG A 84 10.64 10.12 -8.59
N ARG A 85 11.94 10.42 -8.54
CA ARG A 85 12.69 10.48 -7.29
C ARG A 85 12.14 11.54 -6.34
N SER A 86 11.78 12.73 -6.83
CA SER A 86 11.19 13.78 -5.99
C SER A 86 9.85 13.36 -5.39
N ILE A 87 8.99 12.70 -6.17
CA ILE A 87 7.71 12.17 -5.69
C ILE A 87 7.93 11.06 -4.66
N GLU A 88 8.88 10.15 -4.89
CA GLU A 88 9.24 9.10 -3.93
C GLU A 88 9.75 9.68 -2.61
N GLN A 89 10.65 10.68 -2.67
CA GLN A 89 11.17 11.36 -1.49
C GLN A 89 10.07 12.09 -0.70
N TRP A 90 9.17 12.79 -1.40
CA TRP A 90 8.02 13.43 -0.77
C TRP A 90 7.11 12.38 -0.10
N LYS A 91 6.78 11.29 -0.82
CA LYS A 91 5.97 10.18 -0.30
C LYS A 91 6.58 9.60 0.97
N ASP A 92 7.88 9.36 0.98
CA ASP A 92 8.59 8.78 2.14
C ASP A 92 8.62 9.75 3.32
N THR A 93 8.76 11.06 3.06
CA THR A 93 8.70 12.11 4.09
C THR A 93 7.32 12.20 4.74
N GLN A 94 6.25 12.09 3.93
CA GLN A 94 4.86 12.22 4.38
C GLN A 94 4.21 10.89 4.76
N LEU A 95 4.95 9.78 4.69
CA LEU A 95 4.39 8.43 4.76
C LEU A 95 3.54 8.18 6.02
N LYS A 96 3.98 8.69 7.17
CA LYS A 96 3.26 8.51 8.44
C LYS A 96 1.88 9.18 8.41
N GLU A 97 1.82 10.40 7.86
CA GLU A 97 0.57 11.16 7.77
C GLU A 97 -0.36 10.55 6.72
N ILE A 98 0.18 10.15 5.57
CA ILE A 98 -0.55 9.41 4.54
C ILE A 98 -1.22 8.16 5.13
N LEU A 99 -0.47 7.33 5.85
CA LEU A 99 -1.01 6.11 6.45
C LEU A 99 -2.05 6.40 7.54
N LEU A 100 -1.86 7.46 8.33
CA LEU A 100 -2.84 7.85 9.36
C LEU A 100 -4.16 8.31 8.72
N ASN A 101 -4.09 9.15 7.69
CA ASN A 101 -5.25 9.61 6.95
C ASN A 101 -5.96 8.45 6.23
N ASP A 102 -5.21 7.55 5.60
CA ASP A 102 -5.75 6.37 4.95
C ASP A 102 -6.42 5.42 5.95
N LEU A 103 -5.92 5.30 7.19
CA LEU A 103 -6.56 4.48 8.22
C LEU A 103 -7.88 5.08 8.72
N ASN A 104 -7.96 6.41 8.79
CA ASN A 104 -9.16 7.13 9.25
C ASN A 104 -10.24 7.23 8.16
N ASN A 105 -9.84 7.35 6.89
CA ASN A 105 -10.74 7.54 5.75
C ASN A 105 -10.94 6.24 4.95
N LYS A 106 -11.59 5.25 5.56
CA LYS A 106 -11.89 3.96 4.89
C LYS A 106 -13.10 4.01 3.97
N THR A 107 -14.04 4.93 4.24
CA THR A 107 -15.35 5.00 3.59
C THR A 107 -15.34 5.84 2.32
N THR A 108 -14.51 6.88 2.27
CA THR A 108 -14.41 7.78 1.12
C THR A 108 -13.34 7.26 0.18
N ARG A 109 -13.76 6.77 -0.99
CA ARG A 109 -12.84 6.26 -2.00
C ARG A 109 -12.31 7.39 -2.87
N LEU A 110 -10.99 7.52 -2.91
CA LEU A 110 -10.31 8.27 -3.94
C LEU A 110 -10.11 7.37 -5.17
N LEU A 111 -10.37 7.92 -6.36
CA LEU A 111 -10.27 7.18 -7.61
C LEU A 111 -8.92 7.48 -8.28
N THR A 112 -8.32 6.44 -8.84
CA THR A 112 -7.22 6.58 -9.80
C THR A 112 -7.75 7.05 -11.15
N ALA A 113 -6.91 7.68 -11.98
CA ALA A 113 -7.31 8.12 -13.31
C ALA A 113 -7.77 6.95 -14.19
N LYS A 114 -7.16 5.77 -14.02
CA LYS A 114 -7.59 4.54 -14.68
C LYS A 114 -9.00 4.14 -14.27
N GLU A 115 -9.32 4.19 -12.98
CA GLU A 115 -10.65 3.84 -12.48
C GLU A 115 -11.69 4.87 -12.91
N GLU A 116 -11.36 6.16 -12.87
CA GLU A 116 -12.20 7.23 -13.40
C GLU A 116 -12.53 6.98 -14.87
N ASN A 117 -11.53 6.73 -15.71
CA ASN A 117 -11.75 6.39 -17.13
C ASN A 117 -12.60 5.13 -17.32
N GLN A 118 -12.47 4.12 -16.46
CA GLN A 118 -13.30 2.91 -16.52
C GLN A 118 -14.75 3.18 -16.14
N LEU A 119 -14.98 4.03 -15.14
CA LEU A 119 -16.32 4.44 -14.73
C LEU A 119 -16.96 5.31 -15.80
N THR A 120 -16.23 6.32 -16.30
CA THR A 120 -16.67 7.15 -17.43
C THR A 120 -16.99 6.27 -18.62
N PHE A 121 -16.11 5.35 -19.01
CA PHE A 121 -16.39 4.44 -20.11
C PHE A 121 -17.65 3.61 -19.85
N LYS A 122 -17.86 3.06 -18.65
CA LYS A 122 -19.09 2.30 -18.35
C LYS A 122 -20.35 3.16 -18.44
N GLU A 123 -20.29 4.40 -17.96
CA GLU A 123 -21.41 5.34 -18.01
C GLU A 123 -21.69 5.80 -19.45
N THR A 124 -20.64 6.04 -20.24
CA THR A 124 -20.75 6.53 -21.62
C THR A 124 -20.83 5.42 -22.67
N SER A 125 -20.50 4.18 -22.34
CA SER A 125 -20.62 3.02 -23.25
C SER A 125 -21.99 2.36 -23.17
N HIS A 126 -22.94 2.95 -22.43
CA HIS A 126 -24.34 2.64 -22.64
C HIS A 126 -24.68 2.99 -24.10
N THR A 127 -25.23 2.00 -24.79
CA THR A 127 -25.76 2.00 -26.16
C THR A 127 -26.80 3.09 -26.47
N ASP A 128 -27.04 4.04 -25.58
CA ASP A 128 -27.98 5.14 -25.74
C ASP A 128 -27.22 6.48 -25.83
N LYS A 129 -26.76 6.74 -27.06
CA LYS A 129 -26.27 8.04 -27.60
C LYS A 129 -25.03 8.64 -26.95
N ASP A 130 -24.06 8.96 -27.80
CA ASP A 130 -22.90 9.77 -27.43
C ASP A 130 -23.39 11.11 -26.89
N TRP A 131 -22.89 11.54 -25.73
CA TRP A 131 -23.25 12.85 -25.17
C TRP A 131 -22.82 14.01 -26.08
N ARG A 132 -21.86 13.75 -26.99
CA ARG A 132 -21.48 14.67 -28.05
C ARG A 132 -22.55 14.86 -29.13
N ASP A 133 -23.50 13.94 -29.25
CA ASP A 133 -24.66 14.08 -30.16
C ASP A 133 -25.81 14.89 -29.52
N VAL A 134 -25.66 15.32 -28.26
CA VAL A 134 -26.67 16.08 -27.49
C VAL A 134 -26.28 17.57 -27.36
N LEU A 135 -25.10 17.98 -27.83
CA LEU A 135 -24.62 19.37 -27.86
C LEU A 135 -24.62 19.94 -29.28
#